data_AF-A0A429NAN1-F1
#
_entry.id   AF-A0A429NAN1-F1
#
_cell.length_a   1.000
_cell.length_b   1.000
_cell.length_c   1.000
_cell.angle_alpha   90.00
_cell.angle_beta   90.00
_cell.angle_gamma   90.00
#
_symmetry.space_group_name_H-M   'P 1'
#
loop_
_entity.id
_entity.type
_entity.pdbx_description
1 polymer ?
#
loop_
_entity_poly.entity_id
_entity_poly.type
_entity_poly.pdbx_seq_one_letter_code
_entity_poly.pdbx_strand_id
1 'polypeptide(L)'
;MKASRGPLAAVSGIAPSPASCAAAARGAVALAVPLLLGVWTGAVVPSVVAGIGALWGVGQDGFDPYHHRVRRLGGMGLCAAAGLLAGELALRSGHPAAVTVCLVAAALVAGAVGLRGRIGAVCGMHLLLGVTVGGGIPMPGPWWHAPLALLAGVLLVVVLSAAPWLWRRHDVERAAVLAVYRAAAAALSAAGTPAAEDARRRLTAALDHAHHVMDRHLTHDGREQPERAALREAFDTAVRLGEVTSALLWEGRPLPARAIEVPALLAARLLPAAGRRAGRADAGLPAPADARAVPGPEPDTPGLRALAALAARADRAPSPALPARLPTAPRHGRAARVRYSLLLALCVLLAQVCAEVLHEPRGYWLPMTVAFVYQPDFGPVARRALHRVVGTVVGVAALGTVALLTQNTYALIGAVAAFAALMAVGVRRHYALATTGLTAIVLVLVDLLGDHRQLYGPRILDTALACAIVLVAHLVLWPRSAAQRAVALTEAAVGAAQRYGRLADEVPPAQRHALRRTAYHLLAEARRAVDHARGEPGRRGRDLPSLQELAEAVTTAERLCDAVSARTVAARPVVRPHPVPRCAPFGPVAG
;
A
#
# COMPACT_ATOMS: atom_id res chain seq x y z
N MET A 1 37.56 -14.41 11.12
CA MET A 1 36.45 -15.34 10.80
C MET A 1 35.23 -15.00 11.64
N LYS A 2 34.30 -14.19 11.10
CA LYS A 2 33.00 -13.87 11.74
C LYS A 2 31.94 -14.17 10.69
N ALA A 3 31.22 -15.28 10.89
CA ALA A 3 30.30 -15.86 9.93
C ALA A 3 29.17 -14.86 9.59
N SER A 4 28.99 -14.63 8.29
CA SER A 4 27.87 -13.94 7.69
C SER A 4 26.57 -14.67 8.03
N ARG A 5 25.70 -14.04 8.82
CA ARG A 5 24.29 -14.46 8.91
C ARG A 5 23.65 -14.22 7.55
N GLY A 6 23.38 -15.30 6.82
CA GLY A 6 22.76 -15.25 5.49
C GLY A 6 21.32 -14.73 5.51
N PRO A 7 20.76 -14.38 4.33
CA PRO A 7 19.44 -13.78 4.16
C PRO A 7 18.24 -14.68 4.50
N LEU A 8 18.45 -15.90 5.01
CA LEU A 8 17.40 -16.87 5.35
C LEU A 8 16.90 -16.77 6.80
N ALA A 9 17.58 -16.02 7.67
CA ALA A 9 17.15 -15.81 9.06
C ALA A 9 15.99 -14.82 9.24
N ALA A 10 15.48 -14.22 8.15
CA ALA A 10 14.36 -13.27 8.19
C ALA A 10 12.96 -13.93 8.15
N VAL A 11 12.88 -15.27 8.15
CA VAL A 11 11.62 -16.02 8.03
C VAL A 11 11.04 -16.42 9.40
N SER A 12 11.77 -16.27 10.51
CA SER A 12 11.34 -16.77 11.83
C SER A 12 10.52 -15.78 12.69
N GLY A 13 10.09 -14.64 12.13
CA GLY A 13 9.27 -13.63 12.81
C GLY A 13 7.82 -13.53 12.32
N ILE A 14 7.19 -14.64 11.90
CA ILE A 14 5.90 -14.63 11.19
C ILE A 14 4.74 -15.02 12.12
N ALA A 15 4.49 -14.22 13.17
CA ALA A 15 3.20 -14.31 13.84
C ALA A 15 2.13 -13.62 12.95
N PRO A 16 1.00 -14.27 12.63
CA PRO A 16 -0.02 -13.65 11.83
C PRO A 16 -0.65 -12.48 12.58
N SER A 17 -0.52 -11.26 12.03
CA SER A 17 -1.22 -10.09 12.58
C SER A 17 -2.74 -10.30 12.49
N PRO A 18 -3.55 -9.77 13.42
CA PRO A 18 -5.02 -9.92 13.37
C PRO A 18 -5.63 -9.48 12.03
N ALA A 19 -5.05 -8.43 11.45
CA ALA A 19 -5.44 -7.93 10.13
C ALA A 19 -5.15 -8.94 9.01
N SER A 20 -4.05 -9.70 9.13
CA SER A 20 -3.71 -10.79 8.20
C SER A 20 -4.73 -11.93 8.27
N CYS A 21 -5.10 -12.37 9.48
CA CYS A 21 -6.14 -13.39 9.70
C CYS A 21 -7.49 -12.97 9.12
N ALA A 22 -7.90 -11.71 9.36
CA ALA A 22 -9.18 -11.22 8.87
C ALA A 22 -9.30 -11.28 7.34
N ALA A 23 -8.27 -10.87 6.59
CA ALA A 23 -8.35 -11.00 5.13
C ALA A 23 -8.10 -12.43 4.62
N ALA A 24 -7.41 -13.27 5.40
CA ALA A 24 -7.32 -14.70 5.09
C ALA A 24 -8.71 -15.36 5.14
N ALA A 25 -9.46 -15.11 6.22
CA ALA A 25 -10.83 -15.57 6.38
C ALA A 25 -11.76 -15.01 5.30
N ARG A 26 -11.69 -13.70 5.01
CA ARG A 26 -12.47 -13.11 3.90
C ARG A 26 -12.14 -13.75 2.56
N GLY A 27 -10.86 -13.97 2.27
CA GLY A 27 -10.41 -14.59 1.03
C GLY A 27 -10.93 -16.02 0.88
N ALA A 28 -10.81 -16.81 1.94
CA ALA A 28 -11.34 -18.17 2.01
C ALA A 28 -12.86 -18.22 1.74
N VAL A 29 -13.63 -17.40 2.45
CA VAL A 29 -15.09 -17.32 2.29
C VAL A 29 -15.47 -16.82 0.90
N ALA A 30 -14.83 -15.76 0.40
CA ALA A 30 -15.15 -15.16 -0.89
C ALA A 30 -14.99 -16.13 -2.06
N LEU A 31 -14.01 -17.03 -2.02
CA LEU A 31 -13.81 -18.01 -3.08
C LEU A 31 -14.60 -19.31 -2.86
N ALA A 32 -14.79 -19.75 -1.61
CA ALA A 32 -15.54 -20.97 -1.34
C ALA A 32 -17.04 -20.81 -1.63
N VAL A 33 -17.64 -19.68 -1.26
CA VAL A 33 -19.10 -19.46 -1.34
C VAL A 33 -19.64 -19.60 -2.77
N PRO A 34 -19.09 -18.94 -3.81
CA PRO A 34 -19.59 -19.12 -5.17
C PRO A 34 -19.53 -20.58 -5.62
N LEU A 35 -18.41 -21.26 -5.34
CA LEU A 35 -18.20 -22.65 -5.77
C LEU A 35 -19.16 -23.63 -5.08
N LEU A 36 -19.40 -23.45 -3.76
CA LEU A 36 -20.37 -24.25 -3.02
C LEU A 36 -21.79 -24.04 -3.57
N LEU A 37 -22.16 -22.80 -3.88
CA LEU A 37 -23.44 -22.49 -4.52
C LEU A 37 -23.54 -23.11 -5.91
N GLY A 38 -22.44 -23.12 -6.68
CA GLY A 38 -22.37 -23.78 -7.99
C GLY A 38 -22.61 -25.27 -7.91
N VAL A 39 -21.97 -25.96 -6.95
CA VAL A 39 -22.19 -27.39 -6.71
C VAL A 39 -23.62 -27.67 -6.26
N TRP A 40 -24.16 -26.83 -5.37
CA TRP A 40 -25.52 -27.01 -4.84
C TRP A 40 -26.62 -26.75 -5.88
N THR A 41 -26.43 -25.76 -6.75
CA THR A 41 -27.42 -25.38 -7.79
C THR A 41 -27.21 -26.08 -9.13
N GLY A 42 -26.08 -26.78 -9.31
CA GLY A 42 -25.65 -27.33 -10.60
C GLY A 42 -25.07 -26.30 -11.57
N ALA A 43 -25.06 -25.00 -11.24
CA ALA A 43 -24.54 -23.92 -12.08
C ALA A 43 -23.01 -23.78 -11.99
N VAL A 44 -22.28 -24.81 -12.39
CA VAL A 44 -20.81 -24.89 -12.22
C VAL A 44 -20.09 -23.77 -12.98
N VAL A 45 -20.37 -23.57 -14.27
CA VAL A 45 -19.63 -22.56 -15.07
C VAL A 45 -19.81 -21.13 -14.53
N PRO A 46 -21.04 -20.63 -14.27
CA PRO A 46 -21.21 -19.31 -13.64
C PRO A 46 -20.53 -19.20 -12.27
N SER A 47 -20.53 -20.27 -11.47
CA SER A 47 -19.87 -20.27 -10.17
C SER A 47 -18.35 -20.13 -10.26
N VAL A 48 -17.72 -20.75 -11.26
CA VAL A 48 -16.28 -20.62 -11.49
C VAL A 48 -15.95 -19.22 -12.00
N VAL A 49 -16.76 -18.64 -12.88
CA VAL A 49 -16.58 -17.25 -13.35
C VAL A 49 -16.74 -16.26 -12.18
N ALA A 50 -17.72 -16.48 -11.30
CA ALA A 50 -17.84 -15.73 -10.04
C ALA A 50 -16.63 -15.96 -9.12
N GLY A 51 -16.11 -17.19 -9.05
CA GLY A 51 -14.86 -17.52 -8.35
C GLY A 51 -13.65 -16.76 -8.89
N ILE A 52 -13.52 -16.57 -10.21
CA ILE A 52 -12.48 -15.74 -10.83
C ILE A 52 -12.64 -14.27 -10.43
N GLY A 53 -13.88 -13.75 -10.44
CA GLY A 53 -14.17 -12.40 -9.96
C GLY A 53 -13.78 -12.21 -8.49
N ALA A 54 -14.11 -13.18 -7.63
CA ALA A 54 -13.72 -13.18 -6.23
C ALA A 54 -12.19 -13.28 -6.05
N LEU A 55 -11.52 -14.15 -6.80
CA LEU A 55 -10.06 -14.29 -6.84
C LEU A 55 -9.36 -12.96 -7.14
N TRP A 56 -9.82 -12.26 -8.18
CA TRP A 56 -9.27 -10.95 -8.55
C TRP A 56 -9.56 -9.91 -7.46
N GLY A 57 -10.78 -9.90 -6.91
CA GLY A 57 -11.14 -9.04 -5.79
C GLY A 57 -10.25 -9.24 -4.56
N VAL A 58 -10.04 -10.49 -4.13
CA VAL A 58 -9.19 -10.82 -2.97
C VAL A 58 -7.74 -10.44 -3.23
N GLY A 59 -7.25 -10.61 -4.46
CA GLY A 59 -5.91 -10.17 -4.86
C GLY A 59 -5.71 -8.65 -4.79
N GLN A 60 -6.79 -7.87 -4.87
CA GLN A 60 -6.77 -6.40 -4.80
C GLN A 60 -7.32 -5.84 -3.47
N ASP A 61 -7.73 -6.70 -2.52
CA ASP A 61 -8.13 -6.26 -1.18
C ASP A 61 -6.90 -5.81 -0.38
N GLY A 62 -7.00 -4.63 0.23
CA GLY A 62 -5.88 -3.95 0.90
C GLY A 62 -6.26 -3.36 2.25
N PHE A 63 -5.34 -2.61 2.85
CA PHE A 63 -5.59 -1.89 4.11
C PHE A 63 -5.97 -0.43 3.93
N ASP A 64 -6.29 -0.02 2.70
CA ASP A 64 -6.71 1.35 2.42
C ASP A 64 -8.07 1.64 3.07
N PRO A 65 -8.39 2.93 3.29
CA PRO A 65 -9.73 3.34 3.72
C PRO A 65 -10.83 2.72 2.85
N TYR A 66 -11.98 2.44 3.47
CA TYR A 66 -13.07 1.69 2.82
C TYR A 66 -13.48 2.27 1.46
N HIS A 67 -13.56 3.59 1.33
CA HIS A 67 -13.91 4.24 0.07
C HIS A 67 -12.87 4.02 -1.04
N HIS A 68 -11.57 3.99 -0.72
CA HIS A 68 -10.51 3.67 -1.69
C HIS A 68 -10.58 2.20 -2.11
N ARG A 69 -10.92 1.30 -1.19
CA ARG A 69 -11.12 -0.12 -1.51
C ARG A 69 -12.32 -0.32 -2.43
N VAL A 70 -13.47 0.26 -2.10
CA VAL A 70 -14.69 0.15 -2.92
C VAL A 70 -14.44 0.72 -4.32
N ARG A 71 -13.80 1.90 -4.44
CA ARG A 71 -13.46 2.47 -5.75
C ARG A 71 -12.49 1.60 -6.55
N ARG A 72 -11.48 1.03 -5.88
CA ARG A 72 -10.49 0.15 -6.53
C ARG A 72 -11.13 -1.16 -6.98
N LEU A 73 -11.85 -1.85 -6.11
CA LEU A 73 -12.50 -3.13 -6.41
C LEU A 73 -13.65 -2.96 -7.42
N GLY A 74 -14.45 -1.91 -7.29
CA GLY A 74 -15.51 -1.59 -8.26
C GLY A 74 -14.92 -1.24 -9.64
N GLY A 75 -13.92 -0.35 -9.71
CA GLY A 75 -13.26 -0.02 -10.97
C GLY A 75 -12.55 -1.23 -11.59
N MET A 76 -11.90 -2.07 -10.77
CA MET A 76 -11.30 -3.33 -11.20
C MET A 76 -12.36 -4.27 -11.79
N GLY A 77 -13.48 -4.49 -11.09
CA GLY A 77 -14.55 -5.37 -11.52
C GLY A 77 -15.22 -4.92 -12.82
N LEU A 78 -15.49 -3.63 -12.98
CA LEU A 78 -16.05 -3.07 -14.21
C LEU A 78 -15.10 -3.23 -15.40
N CYS A 79 -13.80 -2.94 -15.22
CA CYS A 79 -12.80 -3.16 -16.26
C CYS A 79 -12.64 -4.64 -16.61
N ALA A 80 -12.61 -5.52 -15.61
CA ALA A 80 -12.58 -6.97 -15.78
C ALA A 80 -13.78 -7.48 -16.60
N ALA A 81 -14.99 -7.07 -16.23
CA ALA A 81 -16.22 -7.48 -16.90
C ALA A 81 -16.29 -6.95 -18.34
N ALA A 82 -15.90 -5.69 -18.57
CA ALA A 82 -15.81 -5.11 -19.90
C ALA A 82 -14.77 -5.83 -20.79
N GLY A 83 -13.61 -6.17 -20.21
CA GLY A 83 -12.60 -6.97 -20.90
C GLY A 83 -13.10 -8.36 -21.23
N LEU A 84 -13.74 -9.03 -20.27
CA LEU A 84 -14.33 -10.36 -20.46
C LEU A 84 -15.34 -10.35 -21.62
N LEU A 85 -16.25 -9.38 -21.61
CA LEU A 85 -17.23 -9.20 -22.68
C LEU A 85 -16.57 -8.96 -24.04
N ALA A 86 -15.57 -8.08 -24.11
CA ALA A 86 -14.88 -7.78 -25.36
C ALA A 86 -14.13 -9.00 -25.92
N GLY A 87 -13.43 -9.75 -25.05
CA GLY A 87 -12.75 -10.99 -25.44
C GLY A 87 -13.74 -12.06 -25.91
N GLU A 88 -14.86 -12.21 -25.20
CA GLU A 88 -15.90 -13.18 -25.55
C GLU A 88 -16.57 -12.85 -26.89
N LEU A 89 -16.90 -11.58 -27.15
CA LEU A 89 -17.42 -11.14 -28.44
C LEU A 89 -16.42 -11.36 -29.57
N ALA A 90 -15.13 -11.12 -29.32
CA ALA A 90 -14.07 -11.41 -30.29
C ALA A 90 -13.98 -12.92 -30.57
N LEU A 91 -14.07 -13.77 -29.55
CA LEU A 91 -14.07 -15.23 -29.71
C LEU A 91 -15.30 -15.72 -30.50
N ARG A 92 -16.50 -15.21 -30.18
CA ARG A 92 -17.76 -15.53 -30.86
C ARG A 92 -17.79 -15.11 -32.33
N SER A 93 -16.92 -14.17 -32.74
CA SER A 93 -16.81 -13.78 -34.15
C SER A 93 -16.27 -14.91 -35.04
N GLY A 94 -15.64 -15.94 -34.46
CA GLY A 94 -15.02 -17.05 -35.20
C GLY A 94 -13.69 -16.71 -35.87
N HIS A 95 -13.23 -15.45 -35.79
CA HIS A 95 -11.98 -15.02 -36.41
C HIS A 95 -10.86 -14.95 -35.36
N PRO A 96 -9.82 -15.80 -35.41
CA PRO A 96 -8.75 -15.79 -34.42
C PRO A 96 -8.01 -14.44 -34.36
N ALA A 97 -7.87 -13.77 -35.51
CA ALA A 97 -7.32 -12.43 -35.60
C ALA A 97 -8.10 -11.39 -34.76
N ALA A 98 -9.42 -11.55 -34.59
CA ALA A 98 -10.22 -10.64 -33.78
C ALA A 98 -9.83 -10.70 -32.30
N VAL A 99 -9.52 -11.90 -31.77
CA VAL A 99 -9.05 -12.09 -30.39
C VAL A 99 -7.69 -11.42 -30.21
N THR A 100 -6.76 -11.63 -31.13
CA THR A 100 -5.42 -11.03 -31.09
C THR A 100 -5.47 -9.50 -31.18
N VAL A 101 -6.29 -8.94 -32.08
CA VAL A 101 -6.50 -7.48 -32.18
C VAL A 101 -7.12 -6.93 -30.89
N CYS A 102 -8.11 -7.61 -30.31
CA CYS A 102 -8.74 -7.22 -29.06
C CYS A 102 -7.73 -7.20 -27.90
N LEU A 103 -6.89 -8.23 -27.79
CA LEU A 103 -5.83 -8.34 -26.79
C LEU A 103 -4.80 -7.21 -26.90
N VAL A 104 -4.33 -6.92 -28.11
CA VAL A 104 -3.37 -5.84 -28.36
C VAL A 104 -3.98 -4.47 -28.05
N ALA A 105 -5.23 -4.23 -28.47
CA ALA A 105 -5.95 -3.00 -28.15
C ALA A 105 -6.11 -2.82 -26.64
N ALA A 106 -6.50 -3.87 -25.93
CA ALA A 106 -6.62 -3.87 -24.47
C ALA A 106 -5.28 -3.61 -23.78
N ALA A 107 -4.18 -4.19 -24.29
CA ALA A 107 -2.83 -3.95 -23.78
C ALA A 107 -2.37 -2.49 -23.96
N LEU A 108 -2.67 -1.86 -25.10
CA LEU A 108 -2.40 -0.43 -25.33
C LEU A 108 -3.16 0.46 -24.35
N VAL A 109 -4.46 0.20 -24.16
CA VAL A 109 -5.32 0.92 -23.20
C VAL A 109 -4.82 0.70 -21.78
N ALA A 110 -4.54 -0.55 -21.40
CA ALA A 110 -4.01 -0.93 -20.10
C ALA A 110 -2.69 -0.20 -19.80
N GLY A 111 -1.79 -0.12 -20.78
CA GLY A 111 -0.54 0.62 -20.64
C GLY A 111 -0.74 2.12 -20.48
N ALA A 112 -1.70 2.69 -21.21
CA ALA A 112 -1.93 4.15 -21.22
C ALA A 112 -2.54 4.61 -19.90
N VAL A 113 -3.41 3.78 -19.32
CA VAL A 113 -4.05 4.00 -18.02
C VAL A 113 -3.13 3.59 -16.87
N GLY A 114 -2.29 2.58 -17.06
CA GLY A 114 -1.55 1.91 -16.00
C GLY A 114 -0.54 2.78 -15.26
N LEU A 115 -0.10 3.89 -15.86
CA LEU A 115 0.84 4.83 -15.26
C LEU A 115 0.18 6.11 -14.71
N ARG A 116 -1.15 6.20 -14.74
CA ARG A 116 -1.93 7.33 -14.18
C ARG A 116 -2.10 7.26 -12.65
N GLY A 117 -1.75 6.13 -12.04
CA GLY A 117 -1.81 5.88 -10.60
C GLY A 117 -2.22 4.45 -10.29
N ARG A 118 -2.21 4.07 -9.01
CA ARG A 118 -2.45 2.68 -8.56
C ARG A 118 -3.78 2.10 -9.04
N ILE A 119 -4.87 2.87 -8.97
CA ILE A 119 -6.18 2.41 -9.45
C ILE A 119 -6.15 2.18 -10.97
N GLY A 120 -5.48 3.06 -11.72
CA GLY A 120 -5.33 2.91 -13.16
C GLY A 120 -4.52 1.67 -13.55
N ALA A 121 -3.44 1.37 -12.84
CA ALA A 121 -2.66 0.14 -13.01
C ALA A 121 -3.51 -1.11 -12.80
N VAL A 122 -4.29 -1.14 -11.71
CA VAL A 122 -5.18 -2.27 -11.39
C VAL A 122 -6.27 -2.43 -12.44
N CYS A 123 -6.98 -1.35 -12.79
CA CYS A 123 -8.01 -1.38 -13.83
C CYS A 123 -7.47 -1.82 -15.19
N GLY A 124 -6.33 -1.28 -15.62
CA GLY A 124 -5.69 -1.66 -16.88
C GLY A 124 -5.30 -3.14 -16.92
N MET A 125 -4.67 -3.65 -15.86
CA MET A 125 -4.34 -5.07 -15.78
C MET A 125 -5.60 -5.94 -15.87
N HIS A 126 -6.65 -5.62 -15.11
CA HIS A 126 -7.85 -6.46 -15.08
C HIS A 126 -8.69 -6.37 -16.36
N LEU A 127 -8.63 -5.25 -17.08
CA LEU A 127 -9.15 -5.17 -18.44
C LEU A 127 -8.48 -6.21 -19.34
N LEU A 128 -7.14 -6.24 -19.35
CA LEU A 128 -6.35 -7.19 -20.14
C LEU A 128 -6.62 -8.63 -19.70
N LEU A 129 -6.65 -8.90 -18.39
CA LEU A 129 -7.01 -10.22 -17.85
C LEU A 129 -8.43 -10.65 -18.29
N GLY A 130 -9.40 -9.73 -18.23
CA GLY A 130 -10.75 -9.95 -18.74
C GLY A 130 -10.73 -10.41 -20.20
N VAL A 131 -10.06 -9.66 -21.09
CA VAL A 131 -9.96 -10.02 -22.51
C VAL A 131 -9.29 -11.37 -22.70
N THR A 132 -8.22 -11.68 -21.95
CA THR A 132 -7.56 -12.99 -22.04
C THR A 132 -8.48 -14.15 -21.64
N VAL A 133 -9.29 -13.99 -20.59
CA VAL A 133 -10.22 -15.03 -20.15
C VAL A 133 -11.38 -15.18 -21.13
N GLY A 134 -11.97 -14.06 -21.57
CA GLY A 134 -13.12 -14.08 -22.48
C GLY A 134 -12.77 -14.56 -23.88
N GLY A 135 -11.55 -14.24 -24.34
CA GLY A 135 -11.01 -14.70 -25.62
C GLY A 135 -10.50 -16.15 -25.62
N GLY A 136 -10.31 -16.75 -24.44
CA GLY A 136 -9.69 -18.07 -24.30
C GLY A 136 -10.61 -19.17 -23.77
N ILE A 137 -11.73 -18.81 -23.12
CA ILE A 137 -12.69 -19.77 -22.55
C ILE A 137 -14.07 -19.50 -23.16
N PRO A 138 -14.62 -20.44 -23.96
CA PRO A 138 -15.96 -20.28 -24.48
C PRO A 138 -16.98 -20.33 -23.34
N MET A 139 -17.75 -19.26 -23.19
CA MET A 139 -18.77 -19.15 -22.14
C MET A 139 -20.14 -19.59 -22.69
N PRO A 140 -20.80 -20.58 -22.08
CA PRO A 140 -22.12 -21.00 -22.49
C PRO A 140 -23.17 -19.93 -22.16
N GLY A 141 -24.21 -19.85 -23.00
CA GLY A 141 -25.35 -18.96 -22.79
C GLY A 141 -25.19 -17.56 -23.40
N PRO A 142 -26.05 -16.60 -23.00
CA PRO A 142 -25.99 -15.23 -23.51
C PRO A 142 -24.73 -14.48 -23.07
N TRP A 143 -24.23 -13.61 -23.95
CA TRP A 143 -22.98 -12.83 -23.82
C TRP A 143 -22.84 -11.98 -22.54
N TRP A 144 -23.95 -11.70 -21.85
CA TRP A 144 -23.97 -10.90 -20.62
C TRP A 144 -23.85 -11.74 -19.35
N HIS A 145 -24.03 -13.06 -19.40
CA HIS A 145 -24.05 -13.91 -18.20
C HIS A 145 -22.69 -13.97 -17.51
N ALA A 146 -21.61 -14.25 -18.25
CA ALA A 146 -20.28 -14.37 -17.68
C ALA A 146 -19.77 -13.05 -17.06
N PRO A 147 -19.94 -11.87 -17.71
CA PRO A 147 -19.65 -10.58 -17.08
C PRO A 147 -20.42 -10.35 -15.77
N LEU A 148 -21.71 -10.68 -15.70
CA LEU A 148 -22.51 -10.54 -14.49
C LEU A 148 -22.06 -11.51 -13.38
N ALA A 149 -21.74 -12.75 -13.72
CA ALA A 149 -21.22 -13.73 -12.77
C ALA A 149 -19.88 -13.25 -12.17
N LEU A 150 -18.98 -12.72 -13.01
CA LEU A 150 -17.71 -12.14 -12.57
C LEU A 150 -17.95 -10.96 -11.61
N LEU A 151 -18.87 -10.05 -11.97
CA LEU A 151 -19.22 -8.91 -11.13
C LEU A 151 -19.85 -9.34 -9.80
N ALA A 152 -20.65 -10.41 -9.77
CA ALA A 152 -21.22 -10.96 -8.55
C ALA A 152 -20.12 -11.44 -7.58
N GLY A 153 -19.08 -12.11 -8.10
CA GLY A 153 -17.90 -12.49 -7.33
C GLY A 153 -17.13 -11.29 -6.77
N VAL A 154 -16.92 -10.26 -7.59
CA VAL A 154 -16.29 -9.00 -7.13
C VAL A 154 -17.14 -8.30 -6.08
N LEU A 155 -18.46 -8.24 -6.28
CA LEU A 155 -19.41 -7.64 -5.35
C LEU A 155 -19.38 -8.34 -3.99
N LEU A 156 -19.30 -9.68 -3.96
CA LEU A 156 -19.14 -10.43 -2.72
C LEU A 156 -17.90 -9.99 -1.95
N VAL A 157 -16.76 -9.81 -2.64
CA VAL A 157 -15.53 -9.30 -2.00
C VAL A 157 -15.70 -7.87 -1.52
N VAL A 158 -16.37 -7.01 -2.30
CA VAL A 158 -16.66 -5.63 -1.88
C VAL A 158 -17.50 -5.62 -0.61
N VAL A 159 -18.56 -6.43 -0.54
CA VAL A 159 -19.42 -6.56 0.64
C VAL A 159 -18.62 -7.07 1.83
N LEU A 160 -17.87 -8.17 1.69
CA LEU A 160 -17.05 -8.73 2.78
C LEU A 160 -15.95 -7.75 3.25
N SER A 161 -15.33 -7.02 2.33
CA SER A 161 -14.28 -6.05 2.64
C SER A 161 -14.85 -4.76 3.26
N ALA A 162 -16.07 -4.37 2.89
CA ALA A 162 -16.72 -3.17 3.38
C ALA A 162 -17.54 -3.41 4.65
N ALA A 163 -17.98 -4.64 4.93
CA ALA A 163 -18.80 -4.98 6.10
C ALA A 163 -18.23 -4.47 7.44
N PRO A 164 -16.91 -4.54 7.71
CA PRO A 164 -16.35 -3.99 8.95
C PRO A 164 -16.59 -2.48 9.13
N TRP A 165 -16.81 -1.72 8.05
CA TRP A 165 -17.12 -0.29 8.11
C TRP A 165 -18.40 0.00 8.91
N LEU A 166 -19.40 -0.89 8.86
CA LEU A 166 -20.68 -0.69 9.55
C LEU A 166 -20.50 -0.61 11.07
N TRP A 167 -19.53 -1.37 11.60
CA TRP A 167 -19.20 -1.39 13.03
C TRP A 167 -17.98 -0.55 13.40
N ARG A 168 -17.07 -0.29 12.44
CA ARG A 168 -15.73 0.29 12.66
C ARG A 168 -15.39 1.33 11.60
N ARG A 169 -16.17 2.43 11.57
CA ARG A 169 -16.14 3.44 10.49
C ARG A 169 -14.76 4.08 10.26
N HIS A 170 -14.00 4.34 11.32
CA HIS A 170 -12.74 5.10 11.28
C HIS A 170 -11.53 4.31 11.83
N ASP A 171 -11.63 2.98 11.94
CA ASP A 171 -10.56 2.16 12.56
C ASP A 171 -9.25 2.19 11.75
N VAL A 172 -9.33 2.28 10.42
CA VAL A 172 -8.15 2.32 9.55
C VAL A 172 -7.42 3.64 9.74
N GLU A 173 -8.15 4.75 9.73
CA GLU A 173 -7.64 6.09 9.93
C GLU A 173 -7.04 6.24 11.33
N ARG A 174 -7.78 5.80 12.35
CA ARG A 174 -7.31 5.79 13.73
C ARG A 174 -6.05 4.94 13.90
N ALA A 175 -5.98 3.76 13.29
CA ALA A 175 -4.80 2.90 13.35
C ALA A 175 -3.58 3.56 12.68
N ALA A 176 -3.77 4.24 11.55
CA ALA A 176 -2.70 4.97 10.87
C ALA A 176 -2.15 6.13 11.73
N VAL A 177 -3.04 6.90 12.37
CA VAL A 177 -2.62 7.97 13.29
C VAL A 177 -1.92 7.40 14.53
N LEU A 178 -2.45 6.34 15.14
CA LEU A 178 -1.80 5.65 16.27
C LEU A 178 -0.42 5.09 15.91
N ALA A 179 -0.23 4.62 14.68
CA ALA A 179 1.06 4.15 14.21
C ALA A 179 2.12 5.26 14.20
N VAL A 180 1.73 6.52 13.94
CA VAL A 180 2.64 7.68 14.04
C VAL A 180 3.10 7.88 15.47
N TYR A 181 2.18 7.87 16.45
CA TYR A 181 2.54 8.01 17.87
C TYR A 181 3.47 6.89 18.36
N ARG A 182 3.21 5.64 17.95
CA ARG A 182 4.08 4.51 18.28
C ARG A 182 5.45 4.63 17.62
N ALA A 183 5.50 5.06 16.36
CA ALA A 183 6.77 5.29 15.66
C ALA A 183 7.56 6.45 16.28
N ALA A 184 6.88 7.49 16.76
CA ALA A 184 7.51 8.61 17.48
C ALA A 184 8.09 8.15 18.82
N ALA A 185 7.35 7.36 19.63
CA ALA A 185 7.87 6.78 20.86
C ALA A 185 9.11 5.91 20.61
N ALA A 186 9.04 5.03 19.59
CA ALA A 186 10.18 4.21 19.19
C ALA A 186 11.38 5.05 18.72
N ALA A 187 11.13 6.15 18.01
CA ALA A 187 12.16 7.09 17.60
C ALA A 187 12.82 7.79 18.80
N LEU A 188 12.03 8.33 19.73
CA LEU A 188 12.55 8.96 20.96
C LEU A 188 13.36 7.96 21.81
N SER A 189 12.91 6.70 21.90
CA SER A 189 13.66 5.66 22.61
C SER A 189 15.00 5.30 21.96
N ALA A 190 15.14 5.53 20.66
CA ALA A 190 16.37 5.29 19.91
C ALA A 190 17.30 6.51 19.86
N ALA A 191 16.89 7.65 20.43
CA ALA A 191 17.70 8.88 20.44
C ALA A 191 19.07 8.67 21.09
N GLY A 192 20.12 9.22 20.47
CA GLY A 192 21.50 9.02 20.91
C GLY A 192 22.10 7.64 20.62
N THR A 193 21.38 6.76 19.90
CA THR A 193 21.87 5.43 19.48
C THR A 193 22.07 5.36 17.96
N PRO A 194 22.87 4.39 17.46
CA PRO A 194 22.97 4.13 16.02
C PRO A 194 21.64 3.80 15.34
N ALA A 195 20.63 3.36 16.09
CA ALA A 195 19.30 3.01 15.57
C ALA A 195 18.37 4.24 15.36
N ALA A 196 18.78 5.44 15.78
CA ALA A 196 17.99 6.68 15.65
C ALA A 196 17.55 6.95 14.20
N GLU A 197 18.47 6.76 13.26
CA GLU A 197 18.26 7.00 11.83
C GLU A 197 17.14 6.09 11.27
N ASP A 198 17.18 4.80 11.61
CA ASP A 198 16.15 3.84 11.19
C ASP A 198 14.80 4.11 11.84
N ALA A 199 14.80 4.53 13.11
CA ALA A 199 13.57 4.88 13.80
C ALA A 199 12.93 6.17 13.23
N ARG A 200 13.74 7.16 12.84
CA ARG A 200 13.30 8.37 12.11
C ARG A 200 12.66 8.00 10.77
N ARG A 201 13.30 7.13 10.00
CA ARG A 201 12.75 6.64 8.72
C ARG A 201 11.37 5.99 8.90
N ARG A 202 11.21 5.16 9.95
CA ARG A 202 9.91 4.56 10.30
C ARG A 202 8.86 5.60 10.67
N LEU A 203 9.23 6.64 11.41
CA LEU A 203 8.33 7.75 11.74
C LEU A 203 7.87 8.52 10.49
N THR A 204 8.80 8.87 9.59
CA THR A 204 8.46 9.53 8.31
C THR A 204 7.52 8.67 7.47
N ALA A 205 7.78 7.37 7.36
CA ALA A 205 6.90 6.44 6.65
C ALA A 205 5.51 6.34 7.29
N ALA A 206 5.41 6.34 8.63
CA ALA A 206 4.14 6.35 9.35
C ALA A 206 3.36 7.65 9.10
N LEU A 207 4.05 8.80 9.12
CA LEU A 207 3.45 10.11 8.81
C LEU A 207 2.94 10.15 7.37
N ASP A 208 3.73 9.71 6.39
CA ASP A 208 3.31 9.66 5.00
C ASP A 208 2.06 8.78 4.80
N HIS A 209 2.03 7.62 5.47
CA HIS A 209 0.87 6.73 5.43
C HIS A 209 -0.36 7.39 6.07
N ALA A 210 -0.23 7.99 7.25
CA ALA A 210 -1.32 8.69 7.92
C ALA A 210 -1.86 9.85 7.07
N HIS A 211 -1.00 10.62 6.41
CA HIS A 211 -1.42 11.68 5.48
C HIS A 211 -2.25 11.12 4.31
N HIS A 212 -1.81 10.03 3.69
CA HIS A 212 -2.54 9.40 2.59
C HIS A 212 -3.91 8.90 3.04
N VAL A 213 -3.99 8.32 4.23
CA VAL A 213 -5.23 7.79 4.80
C VAL A 213 -6.19 8.93 5.21
N MET A 214 -5.66 10.05 5.68
CA MET A 214 -6.41 11.21 6.16
C MET A 214 -6.84 12.20 5.06
N ASP A 215 -6.37 12.06 3.82
CA ASP A 215 -6.58 13.03 2.73
C ASP A 215 -8.03 13.55 2.59
N ARG A 216 -9.01 12.64 2.62
CA ARG A 216 -10.43 13.00 2.53
C ARG A 216 -10.92 13.84 3.72
N HIS A 217 -10.41 13.58 4.92
CA HIS A 217 -10.75 14.32 6.14
C HIS A 217 -10.11 15.71 6.16
N LEU A 218 -9.07 15.91 5.34
CA LEU A 218 -8.33 17.16 5.22
C LEU A 218 -8.90 18.11 4.15
N THR A 219 -9.78 17.61 3.27
CA THR A 219 -10.27 18.31 2.08
C THR A 219 -11.76 18.69 2.13
N HIS A 220 -12.50 18.33 3.19
CA HIS A 220 -13.96 18.49 3.24
C HIS A 220 -14.41 19.36 4.43
N ASP A 221 -14.85 20.59 4.16
CA ASP A 221 -15.38 21.57 5.12
C ASP A 221 -16.89 21.41 5.38
N GLY A 222 -17.37 20.17 5.49
CA GLY A 222 -18.77 19.90 5.87
C GLY A 222 -19.01 20.02 7.38
N ARG A 223 -20.27 19.95 7.83
CA ARG A 223 -20.62 19.88 9.27
C ARG A 223 -19.75 18.83 9.98
N GLU A 224 -18.81 19.29 10.82
CA GLU A 224 -17.84 18.41 11.45
C GLU A 224 -18.51 17.53 12.51
N GLN A 225 -18.52 16.22 12.28
CA GLN A 225 -18.88 15.24 13.30
C GLN A 225 -17.80 15.24 14.38
N PRO A 226 -18.15 15.17 15.68
CA PRO A 226 -17.19 15.28 16.79
C PRO A 226 -16.09 14.22 16.72
N GLU A 227 -16.42 13.04 16.19
CA GLU A 227 -15.49 11.93 16.00
C GLU A 227 -14.43 12.21 14.91
N ARG A 228 -14.80 12.95 13.86
CA ARG A 228 -13.88 13.39 12.81
C ARG A 228 -12.99 14.54 13.28
N ALA A 229 -13.56 15.47 14.05
CA ALA A 229 -12.81 16.57 14.65
C ALA A 229 -11.71 16.03 15.58
N ALA A 230 -12.03 15.08 16.45
CA ALA A 230 -11.06 14.43 17.34
C ALA A 230 -9.94 13.70 16.56
N LEU A 231 -10.30 12.99 15.47
CA LEU A 231 -9.32 12.32 14.62
C LEU A 231 -8.40 13.31 13.88
N ARG A 232 -8.96 14.44 13.40
CA ARG A 232 -8.21 15.53 12.75
C ARG A 232 -7.26 16.20 13.75
N GLU A 233 -7.71 16.45 14.97
CA GLU A 233 -6.89 16.98 16.05
C GLU A 233 -5.75 16.02 16.43
N ALA A 234 -6.06 14.73 16.56
CA ALA A 234 -5.06 13.70 16.82
C ALA A 234 -4.02 13.63 15.69
N PHE A 235 -4.45 13.78 14.44
CA PHE A 235 -3.57 13.81 13.29
C PHE A 235 -2.68 15.06 13.26
N ASP A 236 -3.24 16.25 13.45
CA ASP A 236 -2.50 17.52 13.48
C ASP A 236 -1.45 17.51 14.59
N THR A 237 -1.79 16.95 15.75
CA THR A 237 -0.85 16.74 16.87
C THR A 237 0.25 15.76 16.49
N ALA A 238 -0.07 14.67 15.79
CA ALA A 238 0.91 13.70 15.32
C ALA A 238 1.90 14.30 14.30
N VAL A 239 1.44 15.19 13.42
CA VAL A 239 2.31 15.91 12.47
C VAL A 239 3.32 16.81 13.20
N ARG A 240 2.85 17.58 14.19
CA ARG A 240 3.72 18.44 15.02
C ARG A 240 4.70 17.63 15.86
N LEU A 241 4.23 16.50 16.40
CA LEU A 241 5.08 15.55 17.11
C LEU A 241 6.22 15.04 16.22
N GLY A 242 5.96 14.82 14.93
CA GLY A 242 6.98 14.49 13.96
C GLY A 242 8.11 15.52 13.86
N GLU A 243 7.78 16.82 13.87
CA GLU A 243 8.80 17.90 13.87
C GLU A 243 9.64 17.90 15.15
N VAL A 244 8.98 17.80 16.30
CA VAL A 244 9.64 17.79 17.61
C VAL A 244 10.53 16.56 17.76
N THR A 245 10.07 15.40 17.28
CA THR A 245 10.86 14.16 17.29
C THR A 245 12.09 14.27 16.40
N SER A 246 11.97 14.81 15.18
CA SER A 246 13.14 15.09 14.32
C SER A 246 14.16 16.00 15.02
N ALA A 247 13.70 17.06 15.69
CA ALA A 247 14.58 17.97 16.42
C ALA A 247 15.29 17.29 17.61
N LEU A 248 14.58 16.48 18.39
CA LEU A 248 15.16 15.70 19.50
C LEU A 248 16.17 14.65 19.03
N LEU A 249 15.91 14.00 17.89
CA LEU A 249 16.87 13.07 17.29
C LEU A 249 18.14 13.78 16.82
N TRP A 250 18.00 15.00 16.29
CA TRP A 250 19.13 15.83 15.86
C TRP A 250 20.05 16.23 17.03
N GLU A 251 19.50 16.43 18.23
CA GLU A 251 20.31 16.72 19.43
C GLU A 251 21.27 15.58 19.78
N GLY A 252 21.00 14.35 19.32
CA GLY A 252 21.92 13.22 19.39
C GLY A 252 22.18 12.69 20.80
N ARG A 253 21.30 13.02 21.76
CA ARG A 253 21.45 12.65 23.18
C ARG A 253 20.39 11.62 23.61
N PRO A 254 20.72 10.73 24.56
CA PRO A 254 19.71 9.87 25.19
C PRO A 254 18.69 10.75 25.94
N LEU A 255 17.41 10.36 25.85
CA LEU A 255 16.30 11.12 26.41
C LEU A 255 15.80 10.50 27.73
N PRO A 256 15.28 11.32 28.66
CA PRO A 256 14.69 10.80 29.90
C PRO A 256 13.43 9.97 29.60
N ALA A 257 13.16 8.94 30.41
CA ALA A 257 12.01 8.03 30.24
C ALA A 257 10.68 8.78 30.07
N ARG A 258 10.48 9.85 30.83
CA ARG A 258 9.28 10.72 30.74
C ARG A 258 9.06 11.31 29.35
N ALA A 259 10.12 11.71 28.65
CA ALA A 259 10.01 12.24 27.28
C ALA A 259 9.62 11.16 26.27
N ILE A 260 10.10 9.93 26.47
CA ILE A 260 9.80 8.77 25.61
C ILE A 260 8.33 8.36 25.74
N GLU A 261 7.70 8.57 26.91
CA GLU A 261 6.31 8.24 27.19
C GLU A 261 5.29 9.23 26.60
N VAL A 262 5.69 10.48 26.34
CA VAL A 262 4.77 11.56 25.86
C VAL A 262 3.93 11.15 24.64
N PRO A 263 4.48 10.54 23.57
CA PRO A 263 3.67 10.10 22.43
C PRO A 263 2.57 9.11 22.79
N ALA A 264 2.83 8.18 23.73
CA ALA A 264 1.85 7.19 24.17
C ALA A 264 0.72 7.84 24.99
N LEU A 265 1.07 8.81 25.86
CA LEU A 265 0.11 9.60 26.63
C LEU A 265 -0.80 10.44 25.71
N LEU A 266 -0.22 11.12 24.72
CA LEU A 266 -0.97 11.88 23.72
C LEU A 266 -1.92 10.97 22.92
N ALA A 267 -1.46 9.80 22.50
CA ALA A 267 -2.29 8.82 21.79
C ALA A 267 -3.46 8.31 22.64
N ALA A 268 -3.22 7.97 23.90
CA ALA A 268 -4.24 7.48 24.82
C ALA A 268 -5.34 8.52 25.07
N ARG A 269 -4.95 9.80 25.13
CA ARG A 269 -5.85 10.93 25.33
C ARG A 269 -6.66 11.29 24.10
N LEU A 270 -6.01 11.46 22.95
CA LEU A 270 -6.65 11.97 21.73
C LEU A 270 -7.42 10.88 20.97
N LEU A 271 -7.07 9.60 21.16
CA LEU A 271 -7.70 8.45 20.50
C LEU A 271 -8.09 7.36 21.52
N PRO A 272 -9.04 7.62 22.45
CA PRO A 272 -9.43 6.67 23.48
C PRO A 272 -10.05 5.39 22.89
N ALA A 273 -9.79 4.22 23.47
CA ALA A 273 -10.30 2.92 23.00
C ALA A 273 -11.82 2.96 22.70
N ALA A 274 -12.24 2.49 21.52
CA ALA A 274 -13.66 2.38 21.18
C ALA A 274 -14.36 1.49 22.22
N GLY A 275 -15.31 2.05 22.97
CA GLY A 275 -15.90 1.45 24.17
C GLY A 275 -15.76 2.30 25.43
N ARG A 276 -14.77 3.21 25.49
CA ARG A 276 -14.68 4.28 26.52
C ARG A 276 -15.28 5.60 26.04
N ARG A 277 -16.42 5.54 25.34
CA ARG A 277 -17.41 6.60 25.50
C ARG A 277 -18.31 6.21 26.66
N ALA A 278 -17.70 6.03 27.84
CA ALA A 278 -18.41 6.23 29.09
C ALA A 278 -18.52 7.75 29.27
N GLY A 279 -19.65 8.21 29.76
CA GLY A 279 -20.06 9.60 29.72
C GLY A 279 -19.10 10.55 30.44
N ARG A 280 -19.51 11.81 30.48
CA ARG A 280 -19.01 12.84 31.41
C ARG A 280 -19.21 12.48 32.90
N ALA A 281 -19.27 11.19 33.26
CA ALA A 281 -19.42 10.69 34.61
C ALA A 281 -18.73 9.31 34.69
N ASP A 282 -17.41 9.33 34.82
CA ASP A 282 -16.70 8.32 35.62
C ASP A 282 -15.58 9.08 36.34
N ALA A 283 -15.99 9.69 37.45
CA ALA A 283 -15.12 10.04 38.54
C ALA A 283 -14.51 8.73 39.06
N GLY A 284 -13.24 8.46 38.77
CA GLY A 284 -12.60 7.23 39.26
C GLY A 284 -11.31 6.79 38.59
N LEU A 285 -10.98 7.24 37.37
CA LEU A 285 -9.56 7.36 37.07
C LEU A 285 -9.07 8.57 37.88
N PRO A 286 -7.94 8.48 38.61
CA PRO A 286 -7.33 9.69 39.10
C PRO A 286 -7.20 10.59 37.88
N ALA A 287 -7.93 11.72 37.89
CA ALA A 287 -7.46 12.88 37.15
C ALA A 287 -5.97 12.96 37.49
N PRO A 288 -5.06 13.18 36.52
CA PRO A 288 -3.70 13.48 36.89
C PRO A 288 -3.76 14.80 37.67
N ALA A 289 -3.99 14.69 38.97
CA ALA A 289 -4.04 15.77 39.94
C ALA A 289 -2.66 16.42 40.05
N ASP A 290 -1.66 15.85 39.38
CA ASP A 290 -0.30 16.35 39.27
C ASP A 290 0.10 16.80 37.85
N ALA A 291 -0.83 16.85 36.87
CA ALA A 291 -0.49 17.42 35.54
C ALA A 291 -0.23 18.94 35.58
N ARG A 292 -0.54 19.60 36.69
CA ARG A 292 -0.25 21.02 36.91
C ARG A 292 0.92 21.30 37.86
N ALA A 293 1.56 20.28 38.43
CA ALA A 293 2.73 20.47 39.28
C ALA A 293 3.56 19.17 39.42
N VAL A 294 4.59 19.01 38.58
CA VAL A 294 5.79 18.27 38.97
C VAL A 294 6.99 19.12 38.55
N PRO A 295 7.74 19.73 39.51
CA PRO A 295 8.99 20.42 39.21
C PRO A 295 10.03 19.36 38.83
N GLY A 296 10.12 19.03 37.54
CA GLY A 296 11.35 18.48 36.97
C GLY A 296 12.34 19.61 36.67
N PRO A 297 13.63 19.30 36.46
CA PRO A 297 14.57 20.28 35.92
C PRO A 297 13.95 20.92 34.68
N GLU A 298 14.13 22.23 34.51
CA GLU A 298 13.68 22.94 33.31
C GLU A 298 14.12 22.14 32.08
N PRO A 299 13.31 22.08 31.01
CA PRO A 299 13.71 21.29 29.86
C PRO A 299 14.97 21.91 29.25
N ASP A 300 16.11 21.24 29.47
CA ASP A 300 17.46 21.77 29.21
C ASP A 300 17.72 21.99 27.71
N THR A 301 16.92 21.39 26.83
CA THR A 301 17.07 21.47 25.38
C THR A 301 15.85 22.09 24.70
N PRO A 302 16.04 22.79 23.55
CA PRO A 302 14.93 23.30 22.77
C PRO A 302 13.94 22.21 22.33
N GLY A 303 14.41 21.01 22.02
CA GLY A 303 13.55 19.87 21.68
C GLY A 303 12.65 19.44 22.84
N LEU A 304 13.19 19.34 24.07
CA LEU A 304 12.40 18.97 25.24
C LEU A 304 11.38 20.05 25.61
N ARG A 305 11.74 21.34 25.48
CA ARG A 305 10.80 22.46 25.65
C ARG A 305 9.65 22.38 24.65
N ALA A 306 9.96 22.08 23.39
CA ALA A 306 8.94 21.95 22.35
C ALA A 306 8.02 20.74 22.57
N LEU A 307 8.56 19.62 23.09
CA LEU A 307 7.77 18.45 23.46
C LEU A 307 6.82 18.76 24.62
N ALA A 308 7.31 19.43 25.66
CA ALA A 308 6.50 19.88 26.79
C ALA A 308 5.40 20.86 26.35
N ALA A 309 5.74 21.82 25.47
CA ALA A 309 4.77 22.76 24.91
C ALA A 309 3.71 22.07 24.05
N LEU A 310 4.08 21.03 23.30
CA LEU A 310 3.13 20.22 22.53
C LEU A 310 2.17 19.45 23.45
N ALA A 311 2.69 18.83 24.51
CA ALA A 311 1.88 18.13 25.51
C ALA A 311 0.88 19.08 26.20
N ALA A 312 1.37 20.24 26.66
CA ALA A 312 0.53 21.27 27.28
C ALA A 312 -0.48 21.91 26.31
N ARG A 313 -0.22 21.88 25.00
CA ARG A 313 -1.16 22.38 23.99
C ARG A 313 -2.30 21.40 23.75
N ALA A 314 -2.05 20.10 23.85
CA ALA A 314 -3.11 19.08 23.85
C ALA A 314 -4.04 19.19 25.07
N ASP A 315 -3.70 20.02 26.06
CA ASP A 315 -4.58 20.42 27.17
C ASP A 315 -5.54 21.57 26.88
N ARG A 316 -5.37 22.30 25.77
CA ARG A 316 -6.14 23.51 25.44
C ARG A 316 -7.03 23.29 24.23
N ALA A 317 -7.92 24.27 23.98
CA ALA A 317 -8.93 24.23 22.92
C ALA A 317 -8.36 23.91 21.51
N PRO A 318 -9.21 23.41 20.58
CA PRO A 318 -8.77 22.94 19.26
C PRO A 318 -7.98 24.00 18.49
N SER A 319 -6.88 23.57 17.87
CA SER A 319 -6.00 24.43 17.09
C SER A 319 -6.55 24.60 15.66
N PRO A 320 -6.33 25.75 14.99
CA PRO A 320 -6.71 25.91 13.59
C PRO A 320 -6.04 24.84 12.72
N ALA A 321 -6.83 24.26 11.82
CA ALA A 321 -6.42 23.17 10.95
C ALA A 321 -5.23 23.58 10.07
N LEU A 322 -4.27 22.67 9.90
CA LEU A 322 -3.19 22.88 8.95
C LEU A 322 -3.74 22.69 7.52
N PRO A 323 -3.47 23.63 6.58
CA PRO A 323 -3.84 23.44 5.18
C PRO A 323 -3.10 22.21 4.64
N ALA A 324 -3.87 21.22 4.22
CA ALA A 324 -3.38 19.87 4.02
C ALA A 324 -3.61 19.40 2.58
N ARG A 325 -3.17 20.19 1.60
CA ARG A 325 -3.07 19.68 0.23
C ARG A 325 -1.88 18.74 0.12
N LEU A 326 -2.14 17.48 -0.26
CA LEU A 326 -1.11 16.54 -0.68
C LEU A 326 -0.30 17.16 -1.83
N PRO A 327 1.04 17.17 -1.75
CA PRO A 327 1.86 17.40 -2.94
C PRO A 327 1.51 16.35 -3.99
N THR A 328 1.22 16.76 -5.22
CA THR A 328 1.02 15.80 -6.30
C THR A 328 2.38 15.21 -6.65
N ALA A 329 2.55 13.90 -6.45
CA ALA A 329 3.72 13.19 -6.93
C ALA A 329 3.93 13.47 -8.43
N PRO A 330 5.18 13.62 -8.89
CA PRO A 330 5.45 13.87 -10.30
C PRO A 330 4.86 12.74 -11.14
N ARG A 331 3.93 13.10 -12.04
CA ARG A 331 3.28 12.14 -12.92
C ARG A 331 4.26 11.65 -13.98
N HIS A 332 4.16 10.38 -14.35
CA HIS A 332 4.87 9.85 -15.51
C HIS A 332 4.62 10.73 -16.75
N GLY A 333 5.69 11.15 -17.43
CA GLY A 333 5.60 11.93 -18.67
C GLY A 333 4.84 11.18 -19.77
N ARG A 334 4.29 11.91 -20.76
CA ARG A 334 3.55 11.34 -21.90
C ARG A 334 4.38 10.27 -22.63
N ALA A 335 5.65 10.54 -22.89
CA ALA A 335 6.57 9.62 -23.57
C ALA A 335 6.74 8.29 -22.80
N ALA A 336 6.89 8.33 -21.48
CA ALA A 336 7.00 7.13 -20.66
C ALA A 336 5.72 6.27 -20.72
N ARG A 337 4.55 6.92 -20.79
CA ARG A 337 3.27 6.22 -20.95
C ARG A 337 3.15 5.53 -22.30
N VAL A 338 3.41 6.26 -23.38
CA VAL A 338 3.35 5.69 -24.74
C VAL A 338 4.33 4.53 -24.88
N ARG A 339 5.58 4.69 -24.42
CA ARG A 339 6.58 3.63 -24.48
C ARG A 339 6.13 2.38 -23.71
N TYR A 340 5.61 2.56 -22.49
CA TYR A 340 5.10 1.43 -21.69
C TYR A 340 3.90 0.74 -22.37
N SER A 341 2.96 1.52 -22.93
CA SER A 341 1.83 0.97 -23.70
C SER A 341 2.27 0.11 -24.88
N LEU A 342 3.18 0.63 -25.72
CA LEU A 342 3.69 -0.09 -26.88
C LEU A 342 4.43 -1.36 -26.47
N LEU A 343 5.19 -1.29 -25.38
CA LEU A 343 5.90 -2.43 -24.83
C LEU A 343 4.99 -3.53 -24.31
N LEU A 344 3.99 -3.15 -23.50
CA LEU A 344 3.01 -4.11 -22.99
C LEU A 344 2.25 -4.75 -24.15
N ALA A 345 1.84 -3.97 -25.14
CA ALA A 345 1.19 -4.47 -26.34
C ALA A 345 2.07 -5.42 -27.15
N LEU A 346 3.36 -5.09 -27.33
CA LEU A 346 4.31 -5.97 -28.00
C LEU A 346 4.52 -7.29 -27.24
N CYS A 347 4.66 -7.25 -25.91
CA CYS A 347 4.81 -8.46 -25.10
C CYS A 347 3.57 -9.36 -25.18
N VAL A 348 2.37 -8.75 -25.12
CA VAL A 348 1.10 -9.47 -25.26
C VAL A 348 0.96 -10.07 -26.65
N LEU A 349 1.32 -9.34 -27.71
CA LEU A 349 1.31 -9.83 -29.08
C LEU A 349 2.27 -11.02 -29.24
N LEU A 350 3.52 -10.89 -28.76
CA LEU A 350 4.49 -11.97 -28.83
C LEU A 350 4.02 -13.21 -28.06
N ALA A 351 3.45 -13.02 -26.87
CA ALA A 351 2.88 -14.11 -26.08
C ALA A 351 1.72 -14.81 -26.81
N GLN A 352 0.83 -14.05 -27.45
CA GLN A 352 -0.28 -14.59 -28.24
C GLN A 352 0.22 -15.35 -29.48
N VAL A 353 1.19 -14.81 -30.21
CA VAL A 353 1.80 -15.49 -31.37
C VAL A 353 2.52 -16.77 -30.95
N CYS A 354 3.25 -16.75 -29.84
CA CYS A 354 3.89 -17.96 -29.30
C CYS A 354 2.86 -19.04 -28.96
N ALA A 355 1.78 -18.66 -28.29
CA ALA A 355 0.68 -19.55 -27.96
C ALA A 355 0.03 -20.20 -29.20
N GLU A 356 -0.16 -19.43 -30.27
CA GLU A 356 -0.71 -19.93 -31.54
C GLU A 356 0.28 -20.88 -32.25
N VAL A 357 1.57 -20.53 -32.31
CA VAL A 357 2.61 -21.36 -32.95
C VAL A 357 2.83 -22.68 -32.22
N LEU A 358 2.81 -22.66 -30.88
CA LEU A 358 2.99 -23.84 -30.05
C LEU A 358 1.74 -24.74 -30.01
N HIS A 359 0.62 -24.32 -30.62
CA HIS A 359 -0.66 -25.03 -30.65
C HIS A 359 -1.13 -25.46 -29.24
N GLU A 360 -0.90 -24.60 -28.25
CA GLU A 360 -1.14 -24.97 -26.85
C GLU A 360 -2.64 -25.02 -26.52
N PRO A 361 -3.11 -26.08 -25.83
CA PRO A 361 -4.53 -26.23 -25.47
C PRO A 361 -5.11 -25.05 -24.67
N ARG A 362 -4.25 -24.25 -24.01
CA ARG A 362 -4.65 -23.06 -23.23
C ARG A 362 -3.72 -21.87 -23.45
N GLY A 363 -3.45 -21.55 -24.71
CA GLY A 363 -2.59 -20.43 -25.11
C GLY A 363 -2.87 -19.07 -24.44
N TYR A 364 -4.11 -18.83 -23.97
CA TYR A 364 -4.49 -17.62 -23.22
C TYR A 364 -3.73 -17.44 -21.88
N TRP A 365 -3.07 -18.49 -21.38
CA TRP A 365 -2.25 -18.45 -20.16
C TRP A 365 -0.97 -17.60 -20.28
N LEU A 366 -0.37 -17.54 -21.47
CA LEU A 366 0.82 -16.74 -21.73
C LEU A 366 0.53 -15.24 -21.60
N PRO A 367 -0.41 -14.63 -22.37
CA PRO A 367 -0.69 -13.18 -22.27
C PRO A 367 -1.23 -12.80 -20.89
N MET A 368 -1.97 -13.70 -20.22
CA MET A 368 -2.38 -13.51 -18.83
C MET A 368 -1.19 -13.38 -17.88
N THR A 369 -0.17 -14.23 -18.04
CA THR A 369 1.04 -14.18 -17.21
C THR A 369 1.87 -12.94 -17.51
N VAL A 370 1.97 -12.52 -18.77
CA VAL A 370 2.59 -11.24 -19.16
C VAL A 370 1.92 -10.07 -18.42
N ALA A 371 0.59 -10.03 -18.37
CA ALA A 371 -0.15 -8.98 -17.67
C ALA A 371 0.20 -8.91 -16.16
N PHE A 372 0.29 -10.06 -15.48
CA PHE A 372 0.66 -10.12 -14.06
C PHE A 372 2.11 -9.71 -13.80
N VAL A 373 3.05 -10.14 -14.65
CA VAL A 373 4.49 -9.92 -14.46
C VAL A 373 4.90 -8.49 -14.83
N TYR A 374 4.27 -7.88 -15.84
CA TYR A 374 4.72 -6.58 -16.36
C TYR A 374 4.03 -5.36 -15.73
N GLN A 375 3.08 -5.55 -14.81
CA GLN A 375 2.41 -4.44 -14.12
C GLN A 375 3.41 -3.46 -13.46
N PRO A 376 3.25 -2.13 -13.52
CA PRO A 376 4.31 -1.19 -13.10
C PRO A 376 4.52 -1.07 -11.57
N ASP A 377 3.56 -1.49 -10.75
CA ASP A 377 3.50 -1.13 -9.32
C ASP A 377 4.10 -2.17 -8.33
N PHE A 378 4.57 -3.32 -8.81
CA PHE A 378 4.97 -4.43 -7.92
C PHE A 378 6.48 -4.55 -7.67
N GLY A 379 7.26 -3.52 -7.96
CA GLY A 379 8.72 -3.51 -7.77
C GLY A 379 9.47 -4.16 -8.94
N PRO A 380 10.74 -4.58 -8.73
CA PRO A 380 11.62 -4.98 -9.83
C PRO A 380 11.05 -6.11 -10.69
N VAL A 381 11.04 -5.95 -12.02
CA VAL A 381 10.43 -6.91 -12.95
C VAL A 381 11.09 -8.29 -12.82
N ALA A 382 12.42 -8.33 -12.69
CA ALA A 382 13.19 -9.57 -12.53
C ALA A 382 12.80 -10.39 -11.29
N ARG A 383 12.69 -9.72 -10.13
CA ARG A 383 12.28 -10.39 -8.89
C ARG A 383 10.86 -10.93 -9.00
N ARG A 384 9.97 -10.23 -9.71
CA ARG A 384 8.60 -10.69 -9.94
C ARG A 384 8.52 -11.87 -10.88
N ALA A 385 9.27 -11.85 -11.97
CA ALA A 385 9.40 -12.98 -12.88
C ALA A 385 9.88 -14.23 -12.12
N LEU A 386 10.93 -14.08 -11.30
CA LEU A 386 11.44 -15.17 -10.46
C LEU A 386 10.38 -15.69 -9.47
N HIS A 387 9.77 -14.80 -8.69
CA HIS A 387 8.71 -15.18 -7.74
C HIS A 387 7.47 -15.79 -8.43
N ARG A 388 7.18 -15.40 -9.67
CA ARG A 388 6.08 -15.96 -10.46
C ARG A 388 6.41 -17.38 -10.87
N VAL A 389 7.61 -17.64 -11.39
CA VAL A 389 8.08 -19.00 -11.74
C VAL A 389 8.11 -19.88 -10.50
N VAL A 390 8.80 -19.46 -9.43
CA VAL A 390 8.90 -20.23 -8.17
C VAL A 390 7.52 -20.48 -7.57
N GLY A 391 6.66 -19.46 -7.52
CA GLY A 391 5.31 -19.62 -6.98
C GLY A 391 4.43 -20.52 -7.84
N THR A 392 4.59 -20.52 -9.17
CA THR A 392 3.89 -21.46 -10.04
C THR A 392 4.34 -22.90 -9.78
N VAL A 393 5.65 -23.16 -9.69
CA VAL A 393 6.18 -24.50 -9.40
C VAL A 393 5.67 -25.01 -8.06
N VAL A 394 5.76 -24.20 -7.00
CA VAL A 394 5.28 -24.56 -5.66
C VAL A 394 3.76 -24.73 -5.65
N GLY A 395 3.01 -23.86 -6.34
CA GLY A 395 1.55 -23.94 -6.43
C GLY A 395 1.06 -25.18 -7.15
N VAL A 396 1.71 -25.54 -8.26
CA VAL A 396 1.45 -26.79 -9.00
C VAL A 396 1.75 -28.00 -8.13
N ALA A 397 2.89 -28.04 -7.44
CA ALA A 397 3.26 -29.15 -6.57
C ALA A 397 2.29 -29.30 -5.38
N ALA A 398 1.91 -28.19 -4.75
CA ALA A 398 0.96 -28.17 -3.63
C ALA A 398 -0.42 -28.67 -4.06
N LEU A 399 -0.93 -28.20 -5.20
CA LEU A 399 -2.19 -28.68 -5.74
C LEU A 399 -2.10 -30.15 -6.17
N GLY A 400 -1.02 -30.55 -6.86
CA GLY A 400 -0.79 -31.93 -7.25
C GLY A 400 -0.84 -32.88 -6.06
N THR A 401 -0.27 -32.47 -4.92
CA THR A 401 -0.37 -33.23 -3.66
C THR A 401 -1.82 -33.36 -3.19
N VAL A 402 -2.59 -32.27 -3.17
CA VAL A 402 -4.02 -32.32 -2.81
C VAL A 402 -4.80 -33.24 -3.77
N ALA A 403 -4.54 -33.14 -5.06
CA ALA A 403 -5.19 -33.93 -6.09
C ALA A 403 -4.87 -35.43 -6.01
N LEU A 404 -3.71 -35.81 -5.46
CA LEU A 404 -3.37 -37.22 -5.15
C LEU A 404 -4.12 -37.74 -3.92
N LEU A 405 -4.39 -36.87 -2.94
CA LEU A 405 -5.03 -37.26 -1.68
C LEU A 405 -6.55 -37.35 -1.77
N THR A 406 -7.18 -36.57 -2.66
CA THR A 406 -8.64 -36.54 -2.76
C THR A 406 -9.14 -36.16 -4.16
N GLN A 407 -10.26 -36.78 -4.55
CA GLN A 407 -11.06 -36.42 -5.74
C GLN A 407 -12.38 -35.74 -5.37
N ASN A 408 -12.64 -35.56 -4.06
CA ASN A 408 -13.92 -35.05 -3.60
C ASN A 408 -14.02 -33.54 -3.90
N THR A 409 -15.05 -33.13 -4.64
CA THR A 409 -15.31 -31.73 -5.01
C THR A 409 -15.34 -30.79 -3.80
N TYR A 410 -15.94 -31.18 -2.68
CA TYR A 410 -15.96 -30.36 -1.47
C TYR A 410 -14.57 -30.21 -0.85
N ALA A 411 -13.73 -31.24 -0.93
CA ALA A 411 -12.35 -31.16 -0.46
C ALA A 411 -11.50 -30.24 -1.36
N LEU A 412 -11.72 -30.25 -2.67
CA LEU A 412 -11.10 -29.29 -3.61
C LEU A 412 -11.53 -27.85 -3.33
N ILE A 413 -12.81 -27.62 -3.04
CA ILE A 413 -13.30 -26.29 -2.61
C ILE A 413 -12.66 -25.87 -1.27
N GLY A 414 -12.50 -26.80 -0.34
CA GLY A 414 -11.74 -26.58 0.90
C GLY A 414 -10.28 -26.19 0.63
N ALA A 415 -9.62 -26.84 -0.33
CA ALA A 415 -8.27 -26.48 -0.76
C ALA A 415 -8.23 -25.08 -1.39
N VAL A 416 -9.21 -24.71 -2.23
CA VAL A 416 -9.35 -23.34 -2.75
C VAL A 416 -9.47 -22.33 -1.61
N ALA A 417 -10.27 -22.61 -0.59
CA ALA A 417 -10.41 -21.74 0.57
C ALA A 417 -9.06 -21.54 1.31
N ALA A 418 -8.30 -22.63 1.50
CA ALA A 418 -6.98 -22.59 2.12
C ALA A 418 -5.95 -21.81 1.27
N PHE A 419 -5.90 -22.05 -0.04
CA PHE A 419 -5.03 -21.31 -0.94
C PHE A 419 -5.44 -19.84 -1.08
N ALA A 420 -6.73 -19.52 -0.98
CA ALA A 420 -7.22 -18.15 -0.96
C ALA A 420 -6.78 -17.42 0.31
N ALA A 421 -6.83 -18.08 1.47
CA ALA A 421 -6.28 -17.58 2.72
C ALA A 421 -4.77 -17.33 2.60
N LEU A 422 -4.02 -18.28 2.03
CA LEU A 422 -2.60 -18.15 1.76
C LEU A 422 -2.30 -16.97 0.83
N MET A 423 -3.04 -16.84 -0.27
CA MET A 423 -2.89 -15.75 -1.23
C MET A 423 -3.16 -14.40 -0.56
N ALA A 424 -4.26 -14.29 0.20
CA ALA A 424 -4.62 -13.07 0.90
C ALA A 424 -3.54 -12.66 1.91
N VAL A 425 -2.88 -13.60 2.60
CA VAL A 425 -1.72 -13.29 3.45
C VAL A 425 -0.49 -12.93 2.60
N GLY A 426 -0.25 -13.68 1.52
CA GLY A 426 0.88 -13.54 0.61
C GLY A 426 0.95 -12.17 -0.06
N VAL A 427 -0.17 -11.64 -0.57
CA VAL A 427 -0.26 -10.30 -1.18
C VAL A 427 0.31 -9.21 -0.26
N ARG A 428 0.26 -9.44 1.06
CA ARG A 428 0.69 -8.50 2.09
C ARG A 428 2.09 -8.74 2.63
N ARG A 429 2.68 -9.92 2.39
CA ARG A 429 3.98 -10.31 2.96
C ARG A 429 5.03 -10.63 1.91
N HIS A 430 4.68 -11.49 0.96
CA HIS A 430 5.62 -11.99 -0.02
C HIS A 430 4.92 -12.38 -1.32
N TYR A 431 5.35 -11.78 -2.43
CA TYR A 431 4.73 -11.99 -3.73
C TYR A 431 4.76 -13.46 -4.17
N ALA A 432 5.81 -14.23 -3.82
CA ALA A 432 5.85 -15.68 -4.12
C ALA A 432 4.74 -16.49 -3.41
N LEU A 433 4.33 -16.11 -2.19
CA LEU A 433 3.22 -16.76 -1.49
C LEU A 433 1.88 -16.42 -2.17
N ALA A 434 1.73 -15.17 -2.62
CA ALA A 434 0.57 -14.74 -3.37
C ALA A 434 0.45 -15.52 -4.70
N THR A 435 1.54 -15.65 -5.45
CA THR A 435 1.56 -16.38 -6.72
C THR A 435 1.33 -17.87 -6.53
N THR A 436 1.83 -18.47 -5.45
CA THR A 436 1.56 -19.87 -5.09
C THR A 436 0.06 -20.12 -4.91
N GLY A 437 -0.59 -19.33 -4.04
CA GLY A 437 -2.03 -19.46 -3.81
C GLY A 437 -2.83 -19.19 -5.09
N LEU A 438 -2.49 -18.13 -5.83
CA LEU A 438 -3.13 -17.79 -7.10
C LEU A 438 -3.05 -18.95 -8.12
N THR A 439 -1.88 -19.54 -8.32
CA THR A 439 -1.71 -20.64 -9.28
C THR A 439 -2.52 -21.86 -8.86
N ALA A 440 -2.45 -22.26 -7.58
CA ALA A 440 -3.20 -23.40 -7.09
C ALA A 440 -4.72 -23.19 -7.23
N ILE A 441 -5.24 -22.01 -6.89
CA ILE A 441 -6.67 -21.67 -7.06
C ILE A 441 -7.07 -21.77 -8.53
N VAL A 442 -6.34 -21.13 -9.45
CA VAL A 442 -6.70 -21.10 -10.88
C VAL A 442 -6.75 -22.50 -11.46
N LEU A 443 -5.82 -23.38 -11.07
CA LEU A 443 -5.82 -24.77 -11.53
C LEU A 443 -7.01 -25.56 -10.97
N VAL A 444 -7.40 -25.38 -9.70
CA VAL A 444 -8.64 -26.01 -9.20
C VAL A 444 -9.88 -25.47 -9.92
N LEU A 445 -9.96 -24.15 -10.14
CA LEU A 445 -11.08 -23.55 -10.88
C LEU A 445 -11.19 -24.12 -12.30
N VAL A 446 -10.06 -24.41 -12.92
CA VAL A 446 -9.99 -25.09 -14.22
C VAL A 446 -10.42 -26.55 -14.10
N ASP A 447 -9.91 -27.30 -13.13
CA ASP A 447 -10.25 -28.71 -12.90
C ASP A 447 -11.76 -28.90 -12.58
N LEU A 448 -12.43 -27.89 -12.03
CA LEU A 448 -13.89 -27.90 -11.83
C LEU A 448 -14.70 -27.81 -13.14
N LEU A 449 -14.09 -27.36 -14.24
CA LEU A 449 -14.71 -27.35 -15.57
C LEU A 449 -14.48 -28.66 -16.35
N GLY A 450 -13.60 -29.55 -15.84
CA GLY A 450 -13.25 -30.83 -16.47
C GLY A 450 -11.90 -31.35 -15.95
N ASP A 451 -11.58 -32.62 -16.16
CA ASP A 451 -10.28 -33.17 -15.73
C ASP A 451 -9.13 -32.62 -16.60
N HIS A 452 -8.30 -31.76 -16.01
CA HIS A 452 -7.26 -31.02 -16.71
C HIS A 452 -5.88 -31.16 -16.05
N ARG A 453 -5.66 -32.25 -15.31
CA ARG A 453 -4.38 -32.53 -14.63
C ARG A 453 -3.17 -32.56 -15.56
N GLN A 454 -3.38 -32.91 -16.82
CA GLN A 454 -2.35 -32.91 -17.85
C GLN A 454 -1.77 -31.50 -18.11
N LEU A 455 -2.46 -30.44 -17.68
CA LEU A 455 -2.06 -29.05 -17.87
C LEU A 455 -1.12 -28.51 -16.78
N TYR A 456 -0.81 -29.30 -15.75
CA TYR A 456 0.06 -28.88 -14.65
C TYR A 456 1.50 -28.60 -15.11
N GLY A 457 2.06 -29.46 -15.95
CA GLY A 457 3.38 -29.29 -16.57
C GLY A 457 3.45 -28.10 -17.53
N PRO A 458 2.57 -28.03 -18.56
CA PRO A 458 2.47 -26.89 -19.47
C PRO A 458 2.40 -25.55 -18.74
N ARG A 459 1.65 -25.47 -17.63
CA ARG A 459 1.54 -24.23 -16.84
C ARG A 459 2.89 -23.67 -16.36
N ILE A 460 3.85 -24.54 -16.03
CA ILE A 460 5.19 -24.13 -15.60
C ILE A 460 5.97 -23.56 -16.80
N LEU A 461 5.90 -24.23 -17.95
CA LEU A 461 6.55 -23.81 -19.19
C LEU A 461 6.00 -22.47 -19.68
N ASP A 462 4.68 -22.31 -19.76
CA ASP A 462 4.01 -21.07 -20.14
C ASP A 462 4.43 -19.90 -19.25
N THR A 463 4.55 -20.17 -17.95
CA THR A 463 4.97 -19.17 -16.97
C THR A 463 6.42 -18.77 -17.23
N ALA A 464 7.31 -19.73 -17.48
CA ALA A 464 8.71 -19.47 -17.77
C ALA A 464 8.88 -18.69 -19.07
N LEU A 465 8.16 -19.08 -20.13
CA LEU A 465 8.17 -18.43 -21.44
C LEU A 465 7.64 -17.00 -21.36
N ALA A 466 6.50 -16.78 -20.72
CA ALA A 466 5.96 -15.44 -20.51
C ALA A 466 6.91 -14.54 -19.69
N CYS A 467 7.55 -15.11 -18.65
CA CYS A 467 8.57 -14.39 -17.88
C CYS A 467 9.80 -14.05 -18.74
N ALA A 468 10.25 -14.96 -19.61
CA ALA A 468 11.35 -14.73 -20.54
C ALA A 468 11.02 -13.60 -21.53
N ILE A 469 9.84 -13.62 -22.16
CA ILE A 469 9.36 -12.56 -23.06
C ILE A 469 9.42 -11.20 -22.36
N VAL A 470 8.86 -11.11 -21.15
CA VAL A 470 8.83 -9.87 -20.37
C VAL A 470 10.24 -9.39 -20.02
N LEU A 471 11.12 -10.29 -19.57
CA LEU A 471 12.48 -9.91 -19.19
C LEU A 471 13.30 -9.46 -20.40
N VAL A 472 13.22 -10.16 -21.54
CA VAL A 472 13.91 -9.78 -22.77
C VAL A 472 13.41 -8.43 -23.26
N ALA A 473 12.09 -8.23 -23.35
CA ALA A 473 11.50 -6.96 -23.76
C ALA A 473 11.92 -5.81 -22.84
N HIS A 474 11.90 -6.04 -21.52
CA HIS A 474 12.34 -5.05 -20.53
C HIS A 474 13.83 -4.73 -20.64
N LEU A 475 14.69 -5.73 -20.84
CA LEU A 475 16.14 -5.55 -20.96
C LEU A 475 16.53 -4.79 -22.23
N VAL A 476 15.92 -5.11 -23.37
CA VAL A 476 16.24 -4.49 -24.66
C VAL A 476 15.67 -3.08 -24.74
N LEU A 477 14.43 -2.88 -24.29
CA LEU A 477 13.71 -1.61 -24.48
C LEU A 477 13.64 -0.73 -23.22
N TRP A 478 14.14 -1.14 -22.05
CA TRP A 478 14.05 -0.35 -20.81
C TRP A 478 15.34 -0.24 -19.95
N PRO A 479 16.58 -0.26 -20.49
CA PRO A 479 17.80 -0.35 -19.66
C PRO A 479 18.12 0.90 -18.80
N ARG A 480 17.60 2.09 -19.12
CA ARG A 480 18.04 3.37 -18.50
C ARG A 480 17.02 4.08 -17.62
N SER A 481 15.75 3.72 -17.70
CA SER A 481 14.63 4.48 -17.13
C SER A 481 14.56 4.44 -15.60
N ALA A 482 14.92 3.33 -14.96
CA ALA A 482 14.93 3.22 -13.49
C ALA A 482 16.03 4.10 -12.88
N ALA A 483 17.23 4.05 -13.46
CA ALA A 483 18.34 4.91 -13.06
C ALA A 483 18.06 6.40 -13.35
N GLN A 484 17.56 6.74 -14.54
CA GLN A 484 17.16 8.11 -14.88
C GLN A 484 16.06 8.65 -13.96
N ARG A 485 15.09 7.81 -13.59
CA ARG A 485 14.06 8.18 -12.62
C ARG A 485 14.65 8.39 -11.22
N ALA A 486 15.56 7.54 -10.79
CA ALA A 486 16.26 7.71 -9.52
C ALA A 486 17.03 9.04 -9.48
N VAL A 487 17.72 9.40 -10.57
CA VAL A 487 18.38 10.71 -10.73
C VAL A 487 17.35 11.85 -10.62
N ALA A 488 16.33 11.85 -11.48
CA ALA A 488 15.34 12.94 -11.51
C ALA A 488 14.59 13.13 -10.18
N LEU A 489 14.24 12.05 -9.49
CA LEU A 489 13.60 12.13 -8.17
C LEU A 489 14.58 12.58 -7.08
N THR A 490 15.86 12.18 -7.17
CA THR A 490 16.89 12.65 -6.23
C THR A 490 17.13 14.15 -6.41
N GLU A 491 17.24 14.65 -7.64
CA GLU A 491 17.37 16.08 -7.94
C GLU A 491 16.18 16.88 -7.43
N ALA A 492 14.95 16.41 -7.69
CA ALA A 492 13.74 17.02 -7.16
C ALA A 492 13.70 17.02 -5.62
N ALA A 493 14.12 15.93 -4.98
CA ALA A 493 14.18 15.82 -3.52
C ALA A 493 15.21 16.77 -2.91
N VAL A 494 16.41 16.84 -3.48
CA VAL A 494 17.47 17.78 -3.07
C VAL A 494 17.00 19.22 -3.25
N GLY A 495 16.40 19.56 -4.39
CA GLY A 495 15.85 20.89 -4.64
C GLY A 495 14.74 21.28 -3.65
N ALA A 496 13.88 20.34 -3.28
CA ALA A 496 12.85 20.56 -2.26
C ALA A 496 13.44 20.75 -0.86
N ALA A 497 14.46 19.96 -0.48
CA ALA A 497 15.18 20.12 0.79
C ALA A 497 15.89 21.48 0.89
N GLN A 498 16.57 21.91 -0.18
CA GLN A 498 17.20 23.23 -0.26
C GLN A 498 16.17 24.37 -0.20
N ARG A 499 15.03 24.23 -0.88
CA ARG A 499 13.93 25.20 -0.80
C ARG A 499 13.36 25.30 0.62
N TYR A 500 13.18 24.17 1.29
CA TYR A 500 12.77 24.15 2.69
C TYR A 500 13.79 24.87 3.58
N GLY A 501 15.08 24.56 3.43
CA GLY A 501 16.14 25.20 4.23
C GLY A 501 16.27 26.71 4.06
N ARG A 502 16.00 27.23 2.85
CA ARG A 502 15.99 28.68 2.58
C ARG A 502 14.78 29.40 3.16
N LEU A 503 13.58 28.85 2.97
CA LEU A 503 12.33 29.55 3.27
C LEU A 503 11.78 29.28 4.68
N ALA A 504 12.29 28.28 5.41
CA ALA A 504 11.67 27.81 6.64
C ALA A 504 11.46 28.91 7.69
N ASP A 505 12.41 29.83 7.83
CA ASP A 505 12.36 30.86 8.87
C ASP A 505 11.45 32.04 8.49
N GLU A 506 11.30 32.31 7.20
CA GLU A 506 10.55 33.45 6.66
C GLU A 506 9.04 33.19 6.52
N VAL A 507 8.64 31.92 6.39
CA VAL A 507 7.25 31.56 6.11
C VAL A 507 6.44 31.25 7.38
N PRO A 508 5.11 31.49 7.34
CA PRO A 508 4.21 31.11 8.43
C PRO A 508 4.26 29.60 8.75
N PRO A 509 3.90 29.18 9.98
CA PRO A 509 4.00 27.79 10.43
C PRO A 509 3.32 26.77 9.51
N ALA A 510 2.16 27.13 8.93
CA ALA A 510 1.41 26.30 8.00
C ALA A 510 2.17 26.05 6.69
N GLN A 511 2.75 27.10 6.11
CA GLN A 511 3.53 26.99 4.88
C GLN A 511 4.88 26.28 5.12
N ARG A 512 5.48 26.48 6.30
CA ARG A 512 6.67 25.74 6.74
C ARG A 512 6.42 24.24 6.80
N HIS A 513 5.29 23.83 7.38
CA HIS A 513 4.86 22.43 7.41
C HIS A 513 4.69 21.86 6.01
N ALA A 514 4.07 22.60 5.10
CA ALA A 514 3.88 22.17 3.72
C ALA A 514 5.22 21.97 2.98
N LEU A 515 6.19 22.87 3.18
CA LEU A 515 7.55 22.75 2.63
C LEU A 515 8.27 21.52 3.20
N ARG A 516 8.28 21.36 4.53
CA ARG A 516 8.88 20.20 5.21
C ARG A 516 8.31 18.89 4.67
N ARG A 517 6.98 18.79 4.61
CA ARG A 517 6.28 17.61 4.10
C ARG A 517 6.68 17.29 2.66
N THR A 518 6.72 18.29 1.79
CA THR A 518 7.10 18.11 0.39
C THR A 518 8.54 17.59 0.27
N ALA A 519 9.47 18.15 1.06
CA ALA A 519 10.85 17.68 1.09
C ALA A 519 10.95 16.21 1.55
N TYR A 520 10.36 15.85 2.70
CA TYR A 520 10.40 14.47 3.20
C TYR A 520 9.71 13.46 2.26
N HIS A 521 8.59 13.85 1.66
CA HIS A 521 7.88 13.01 0.71
C HIS A 521 8.74 12.69 -0.52
N LEU A 522 9.36 13.72 -1.13
CA LEU A 522 10.25 13.54 -2.27
C LEU A 522 11.53 12.78 -1.88
N LEU A 523 12.07 12.98 -0.68
CA LEU A 523 13.21 12.20 -0.16
C LEU A 523 12.87 10.71 0.03
N ALA A 524 11.62 10.40 0.41
CA ALA A 524 11.13 9.02 0.49
C ALA A 524 10.85 8.42 -0.89
N GLU A 525 10.39 9.22 -1.86
CA GLU A 525 10.26 8.80 -3.26
C GLU A 525 11.62 8.55 -3.93
N ALA A 526 12.59 9.44 -3.74
CA ALA A 526 13.94 9.30 -4.26
C ALA A 526 14.63 8.04 -3.74
N ARG A 527 14.54 7.76 -2.43
CA ARG A 527 15.06 6.50 -1.86
C ARG A 527 14.41 5.27 -2.47
N ARG A 528 13.07 5.25 -2.56
CA ARG A 528 12.35 4.14 -3.20
C ARG A 528 12.79 3.95 -4.65
N ALA A 529 13.05 5.03 -5.39
CA ALA A 529 13.53 4.96 -6.76
C ALA A 529 14.97 4.44 -6.86
N VAL A 530 15.86 4.87 -5.96
CA VAL A 530 17.24 4.35 -5.85
C VAL A 530 17.22 2.86 -5.53
N ASP A 531 16.45 2.43 -4.53
CA ASP A 531 16.34 1.01 -4.15
C ASP A 531 15.70 0.16 -5.26
N HIS A 532 14.71 0.70 -5.96
CA HIS A 532 14.15 0.05 -7.14
C HIS A 532 15.20 -0.12 -8.25
N ALA A 533 15.98 0.94 -8.53
CA ALA A 533 17.05 0.90 -9.52
C ALA A 533 18.22 -0.03 -9.13
N ARG A 534 18.41 -0.34 -7.83
CA ARG A 534 19.37 -1.37 -7.37
C ARG A 534 18.92 -2.79 -7.72
N GLY A 535 17.60 -3.03 -7.76
CA GLY A 535 17.03 -4.36 -8.03
C GLY A 535 16.74 -4.67 -9.51
N GLU A 536 16.92 -3.70 -10.41
CA GLU A 536 16.66 -3.86 -11.84
C GLU A 536 17.92 -4.38 -12.57
N PRO A 537 17.84 -5.46 -13.36
CA PRO A 537 18.94 -5.92 -14.19
C PRO A 537 19.11 -4.97 -15.38
N GLY A 538 20.14 -4.14 -15.40
CA GLY A 538 20.38 -3.22 -16.52
C GLY A 538 21.77 -2.59 -16.49
N ARG A 539 22.37 -2.44 -17.69
CA ARG A 539 23.63 -1.70 -17.85
C ARG A 539 23.35 -0.20 -17.71
N ARG A 540 23.91 0.42 -16.67
CA ARG A 540 23.91 1.89 -16.54
C ARG A 540 24.77 2.51 -17.64
N GLY A 541 24.37 3.68 -18.12
CA GLY A 541 25.26 4.51 -18.93
C GLY A 541 26.42 4.99 -18.06
N ARG A 542 27.63 5.10 -18.64
CA ARG A 542 28.81 5.61 -17.93
C ARG A 542 28.63 7.04 -17.40
N ASP A 543 27.71 7.81 -18.00
CA ASP A 543 27.50 9.23 -17.69
C ASP A 543 26.51 9.49 -16.54
N LEU A 544 25.89 8.46 -15.97
CA LEU A 544 24.96 8.62 -14.84
C LEU A 544 25.71 8.51 -13.49
N PRO A 545 25.37 9.33 -12.50
CA PRO A 545 25.95 9.22 -11.16
C PRO A 545 25.69 7.84 -10.56
N SER A 546 26.60 7.39 -9.68
CA SER A 546 26.48 6.08 -9.07
C SER A 546 25.25 6.03 -8.14
N LEU A 547 24.61 4.85 -7.98
CA LEU A 547 23.49 4.75 -7.03
C LEU A 547 23.93 4.96 -5.58
N GLN A 548 25.22 4.80 -5.30
CA GLN A 548 25.79 5.14 -4.00
C GLN A 548 25.80 6.65 -3.81
N GLU A 549 26.28 7.42 -4.79
CA GLU A 549 26.20 8.89 -4.79
C GLU A 549 24.75 9.39 -4.65
N LEU A 550 23.79 8.80 -5.37
CA LEU A 550 22.39 9.17 -5.22
C LEU A 550 21.84 8.89 -3.82
N ALA A 551 22.19 7.73 -3.23
CA ALA A 551 21.79 7.39 -1.87
C ALA A 551 22.41 8.35 -0.83
N GLU A 552 23.66 8.73 -1.03
CA GLU A 552 24.38 9.71 -0.20
C GLU A 552 23.79 11.11 -0.34
N ALA A 553 23.43 11.53 -1.56
CA ALA A 553 22.74 12.79 -1.81
C ALA A 553 21.38 12.86 -1.10
N VAL A 554 20.59 11.78 -1.15
CA VAL A 554 19.33 11.71 -0.39
C VAL A 554 19.60 11.81 1.11
N THR A 555 20.58 11.05 1.64
CA THR A 555 20.92 11.07 3.07
C THR A 555 21.40 12.46 3.52
N THR A 556 22.17 13.15 2.70
CA THR A 556 22.65 14.51 2.97
C THR A 556 21.50 15.52 2.99
N ALA A 557 20.58 15.43 2.03
CA ALA A 557 19.40 16.29 1.98
C ALA A 557 18.43 16.03 3.15
N GLU A 558 18.36 14.80 3.67
CA GLU A 558 17.65 14.52 4.92
C GLU A 558 18.27 15.22 6.11
N ARG A 559 19.59 15.10 6.28
CA ARG A 559 20.31 15.78 7.38
C ARG A 559 20.09 17.30 7.33
N LEU A 560 20.06 17.88 6.13
CA LEU A 560 19.68 19.28 5.95
C LEU A 560 18.25 19.57 6.46
N CYS A 561 17.28 18.74 6.11
CA CYS A 561 15.89 18.91 6.58
C CYS A 561 15.77 18.75 8.10
N ASP A 562 16.51 17.82 8.70
CA ASP A 562 16.54 17.62 10.15
C ASP A 562 17.19 18.80 10.87
N ALA A 563 18.31 19.32 10.35
CA ALA A 563 18.96 20.53 10.87
C ALA A 563 18.03 21.76 10.84
N VAL A 564 17.32 21.96 9.73
CA VAL A 564 16.33 23.05 9.58
C VAL A 564 15.14 22.85 10.54
N SER A 565 14.67 21.61 10.71
CA SER A 565 13.62 21.28 11.69
C SER A 565 14.08 21.62 13.11
N ALA A 566 15.29 21.22 13.50
CA ALA A 566 15.87 21.53 14.81
C ALA A 566 16.00 23.04 15.04
N ARG A 567 16.53 23.79 14.06
CA ARG A 567 16.65 25.26 14.13
C ARG A 567 15.29 25.93 14.32
N THR A 568 14.30 25.54 13.53
CA THR A 568 12.95 26.13 13.59
C THR A 568 12.19 25.79 14.87
N VAL A 569 12.50 24.65 15.50
CA VAL A 569 11.99 24.29 16.83
C VAL A 569 12.68 25.13 17.90
N ALA A 570 14.00 25.31 17.83
CA ALA A 570 14.77 26.11 18.77
C ALA A 570 14.42 27.61 18.73
N ALA A 571 14.05 28.14 17.57
CA ALA A 571 13.66 29.53 17.39
C ALA A 571 12.25 29.87 17.92
N ARG A 572 11.45 28.90 18.40
CA ARG A 572 10.10 29.18 18.94
C ARG A 572 10.21 29.93 20.28
N PRO A 573 9.59 31.10 20.44
CA PRO A 573 9.64 31.84 21.69
C PRO A 573 9.03 31.02 22.83
N VAL A 574 9.67 31.07 24.00
CA VAL A 574 9.15 30.48 25.23
C VAL A 574 7.86 31.21 25.57
N VAL A 575 6.71 30.57 25.37
CA VAL A 575 5.44 31.08 25.90
C VAL A 575 5.52 30.89 27.42
N ARG A 576 5.98 31.91 28.13
CA ARG A 576 5.85 31.95 29.59
C ARG A 576 4.35 31.88 29.90
N PRO A 577 3.89 31.01 30.81
CA PRO A 577 2.52 31.07 31.28
C PRO A 577 2.29 32.49 31.82
N HIS A 578 1.27 33.19 31.31
CA HIS A 578 0.86 34.46 31.89
C HIS A 578 0.58 34.22 33.38
N PRO A 579 1.16 35.01 34.31
CA PRO A 579 0.78 34.92 35.71
C PRO A 579 -0.72 35.18 35.79
N VAL A 580 -1.45 34.22 36.36
CA VAL A 580 -2.85 34.40 36.74
C VAL A 580 -2.88 35.67 37.61
N PRO A 581 -3.70 36.69 37.29
CA PRO A 581 -3.81 37.85 38.17
C PRO A 581 -4.23 37.33 39.55
N ARG A 582 -3.39 37.56 40.56
CA ARG A 582 -3.76 37.31 41.95
C ARG A 582 -5.06 38.07 42.19
N CYS A 583 -6.13 37.38 42.55
CA CYS A 583 -7.32 38.03 43.09
C CYS A 583 -6.86 39.00 44.19
N ALA A 584 -7.17 40.28 44.01
CA ALA A 584 -6.97 41.27 45.05
C ALA A 584 -7.72 40.81 46.32
N PRO A 585 -7.15 40.97 47.52
CA PRO A 585 -7.90 40.72 48.73
C PRO A 585 -9.09 41.69 48.78
N PHE A 586 -10.28 41.14 48.97
CA PHE A 586 -11.48 41.91 49.28
C PHE A 586 -11.17 42.87 50.44
N GLY A 587 -11.30 44.17 50.19
CA GLY A 587 -11.26 45.20 51.24
C GLY A 587 -12.48 45.06 52.17
N PRO A 588 -12.38 45.53 53.42
CA PRO A 588 -13.44 45.38 54.39
C PRO A 588 -14.63 46.27 54.00
N VAL A 589 -15.83 45.69 54.10
CA VAL A 589 -17.11 46.39 54.00
C VAL A 589 -17.22 47.33 55.21
N ALA A 590 -17.23 48.64 54.96
CA ALA A 590 -17.68 49.63 55.94
C ALA A 590 -19.20 49.84 55.76
N GLY A 591 -19.90 49.95 56.89
CA GLY A 591 -21.36 49.96 57.01
C GLY A 591 -22.07 51.23 56.59
#